data_AF-A0A8J3MRG3-F1
#
_entry.id   AF-A0A8J3MRG3-F1
#
_cell.length_a   1.000
_cell.length_b   1.000
_cell.length_c   1.000
_cell.angle_alpha   90.00
_cell.angle_beta   90.00
_cell.angle_gamma   90.00
#
_symmetry.space_group_name_H-M   'P 1'
#
loop_
_entity.id
_entity.type
_entity.pdbx_description
1 polymer ?
#
loop_
_entity_poly.entity_id
_entity_poly.type
_entity_poly.pdbx_seq_one_letter_code
_entity_poly.pdbx_strand_id
1 'polypeptide(L)'
;MVESDKLEIQPGYLGPTLPVGQLPPKGERQWIEHPEQLQQAIEMLKNAPVVAIDAEFMQVRSRSFDGGSSIPRLSLLQIAIDNHCFVIDTLRLKNLSPLNAIVSDPAVAVLLHGAGADLRVMAERGIFVAHYYDLEATSRSIFGQHESSLAAMLWRAFNMRLDKSLQRTDWTRRPLPPAMVAYAARDAEVTLALYYWLEQHFHAILQRHENDGQYEEVAPWIEPFLRGTAHTSPEVAVAEARADGRIRNKAQIYADCRHALKSLRHPMRLNRLLRLLSDLSLTKLAPDILPLLQAPTSDERAGSVRTLGRLGIKSALEPIQALLQDPVHDVRKAAQNALRNLDESEPREQRAVPTRTVDGARSWIVGISDGKSDSEATSDDSDWKARLRSAMES
;
A
#
# COMPACT_ATOMS: atom_id res chain seq x y z
N MET A 1 36.39 -27.99 8.88
CA MET A 1 36.59 -26.64 9.43
C MET A 1 36.84 -25.73 8.25
N VAL A 2 35.79 -25.05 7.78
CA VAL A 2 35.89 -23.94 6.84
C VAL A 2 35.18 -22.80 7.54
N GLU A 3 35.92 -21.73 7.77
CA GLU A 3 35.55 -20.56 8.56
C GLU A 3 34.22 -19.97 8.08
N SER A 4 33.22 -20.12 8.92
CA SER A 4 32.10 -19.19 9.02
C SER A 4 32.62 -17.95 9.72
N ASP A 5 32.76 -16.82 9.02
CA ASP A 5 32.45 -15.54 9.66
C ASP A 5 32.39 -14.36 8.69
N LYS A 6 31.38 -13.52 8.96
CA LYS A 6 31.07 -12.20 8.38
C LYS A 6 30.28 -12.17 7.07
N LEU A 7 29.02 -12.62 7.17
CA LEU A 7 27.93 -11.96 6.44
C LEU A 7 27.64 -10.63 7.18
N GLU A 8 28.13 -9.52 6.63
CA GLU A 8 27.70 -8.19 7.06
C GLU A 8 26.21 -8.02 6.75
N ILE A 9 25.39 -8.07 7.80
CA ILE A 9 23.96 -7.85 7.76
C ILE A 9 23.72 -6.35 7.56
N GLN A 10 23.23 -5.95 6.38
CA GLN A 10 22.73 -4.59 6.15
C GLN A 10 21.32 -4.40 6.75
N PRO A 11 20.90 -3.15 7.08
CA PRO A 11 19.67 -2.90 7.81
C PRO A 11 18.41 -3.28 7.02
N GLY A 12 17.68 -4.29 7.47
CA GLY A 12 16.43 -4.78 6.84
C GLY A 12 16.34 -6.30 6.96
N TYR A 13 15.75 -6.80 8.05
CA TYR A 13 15.58 -8.24 8.27
C TYR A 13 14.69 -8.86 7.18
N LEU A 14 15.08 -10.05 6.67
CA LEU A 14 14.32 -10.80 5.65
C LEU A 14 14.29 -12.31 5.86
N GLY A 15 14.40 -12.83 7.08
CA GLY A 15 14.43 -14.28 7.28
C GLY A 15 15.54 -14.96 6.45
N PRO A 16 15.43 -16.25 6.09
CA PRO A 16 16.36 -16.86 5.16
C PRO A 16 16.27 -16.17 3.79
N THR A 17 17.42 -15.87 3.19
CA THR A 17 17.49 -15.38 1.81
C THR A 17 16.90 -16.44 0.89
N LEU A 18 15.71 -16.15 0.33
CA LEU A 18 15.12 -17.00 -0.70
C LEU A 18 16.05 -17.03 -1.92
N PRO A 19 16.14 -18.18 -2.62
CA PRO A 19 16.90 -18.24 -3.85
C PRO A 19 16.37 -17.20 -4.84
N VAL A 20 17.29 -16.55 -5.54
CA VAL A 20 16.95 -15.62 -6.62
C VAL A 20 16.15 -16.38 -7.66
N GLY A 21 14.93 -15.92 -7.93
CA GLY A 21 14.08 -16.46 -8.97
C GLY A 21 14.69 -16.25 -10.35
N GLN A 22 14.26 -17.06 -11.32
CA GLN A 22 14.60 -16.83 -12.72
C GLN A 22 13.50 -15.98 -13.34
N LEU A 23 13.89 -14.91 -14.05
CA LEU A 23 12.93 -14.19 -14.88
C LEU A 23 12.48 -15.10 -16.02
N PRO A 24 11.19 -15.10 -16.37
CA PRO A 24 10.73 -15.83 -17.53
C PRO A 24 11.42 -15.31 -18.80
N PRO A 25 11.58 -16.16 -19.84
CA PRO A 25 12.10 -15.73 -21.13
C PRO A 25 11.25 -14.57 -21.67
N LYS A 26 11.88 -13.70 -22.47
CA LYS A 26 11.14 -12.61 -23.12
C LYS A 26 10.10 -13.20 -24.05
N GLY A 27 8.84 -12.88 -23.79
CA GLY A 27 7.72 -13.23 -24.65
C GLY A 27 7.66 -12.40 -25.94
N GLU A 28 6.77 -12.81 -26.84
CA GLU A 28 6.38 -12.03 -28.00
C GLU A 28 5.57 -10.81 -27.56
N ARG A 29 5.87 -9.64 -28.12
CA ARG A 29 5.16 -8.40 -27.83
C ARG A 29 4.34 -7.99 -29.05
N GLN A 30 3.05 -7.75 -28.85
CA GLN A 30 2.13 -7.37 -29.92
C GLN A 30 1.52 -5.99 -29.63
N TRP A 31 1.64 -5.09 -30.60
CA TRP A 31 0.98 -3.78 -30.56
C TRP A 31 -0.43 -3.89 -31.14
N ILE A 32 -1.43 -3.52 -30.35
CA ILE A 32 -2.84 -3.70 -30.67
C ILE A 32 -3.49 -2.33 -30.83
N GLU A 33 -3.86 -1.97 -32.07
CA GLU A 33 -4.47 -0.68 -32.39
C GLU A 33 -5.72 -0.78 -33.27
N HIS A 34 -6.05 -1.98 -33.74
CA HIS A 34 -7.25 -2.27 -34.52
C HIS A 34 -8.16 -3.31 -33.84
N PRO A 35 -9.49 -3.24 -34.02
CA PRO A 35 -10.44 -4.15 -33.38
C PRO A 35 -10.18 -5.64 -33.66
N GLU A 36 -9.75 -5.97 -34.88
CA GLU A 36 -9.43 -7.34 -35.29
C GLU A 36 -8.20 -7.89 -34.55
N GLN A 37 -7.19 -7.06 -34.30
CA GLN A 37 -6.02 -7.43 -33.49
C GLN A 37 -6.43 -7.65 -32.03
N LEU A 38 -7.32 -6.80 -31.50
CA LEU A 38 -7.85 -6.98 -30.15
C LEU A 38 -8.60 -8.31 -30.05
N GLN A 39 -9.46 -8.64 -31.02
CA GLN A 39 -10.18 -9.91 -31.02
C GLN A 39 -9.23 -11.12 -31.05
N GLN A 40 -8.16 -11.07 -31.85
CA GLN A 40 -7.14 -12.11 -31.89
C GLN A 40 -6.41 -12.26 -30.54
N ALA A 41 -6.07 -11.14 -29.88
CA ALA A 41 -5.50 -11.15 -28.54
C ALA A 41 -6.45 -11.80 -27.52
N ILE A 42 -7.75 -11.48 -27.58
CA ILE A 42 -8.76 -12.08 -26.69
C ILE A 42 -8.81 -13.60 -26.83
N GLU A 43 -8.74 -14.16 -28.04
CA GLU A 43 -8.77 -15.62 -28.21
C GLU A 43 -7.55 -16.32 -27.58
N MET A 44 -6.39 -15.65 -27.54
CA MET A 44 -5.23 -16.16 -26.80
C MET A 44 -5.42 -16.03 -25.29
N LEU A 45 -5.87 -14.85 -24.83
CA LEU A 45 -6.06 -14.55 -23.40
C LEU A 45 -7.08 -15.47 -22.72
N LYS A 46 -8.12 -15.93 -23.43
CA LYS A 46 -9.15 -16.86 -22.89
C LYS A 46 -8.59 -18.18 -22.37
N ASN A 47 -7.41 -18.58 -22.84
CA ASN A 47 -6.80 -19.85 -22.43
C ASN A 47 -5.84 -19.69 -21.23
N ALA A 48 -5.64 -18.46 -20.75
CA ALA A 48 -4.74 -18.17 -19.64
C ALA A 48 -5.53 -18.12 -18.32
N PRO A 49 -5.16 -18.91 -17.29
CA PRO A 49 -5.82 -18.86 -15.98
C PRO A 49 -5.46 -17.59 -15.19
N VAL A 50 -4.34 -16.94 -15.54
CA VAL A 50 -3.88 -15.69 -14.93
C VAL A 50 -3.43 -14.74 -16.03
N VAL A 51 -3.71 -13.44 -15.85
CA VAL A 51 -3.26 -12.36 -16.73
C VAL A 51 -2.71 -11.22 -15.91
N ALA A 52 -1.52 -10.70 -16.22
CA ALA A 52 -0.99 -9.51 -15.57
C ALA A 52 -1.35 -8.25 -16.35
N ILE A 53 -1.86 -7.23 -15.66
CA ILE A 53 -2.29 -5.97 -16.25
C ILE A 53 -1.53 -4.80 -15.64
N ASP A 54 -1.11 -3.89 -16.51
CA ASP A 54 -0.63 -2.56 -16.15
C ASP A 54 -1.32 -1.50 -17.04
N ALA A 55 -1.39 -0.27 -16.55
CA ALA A 55 -2.11 0.81 -17.23
C ALA A 55 -1.33 2.13 -17.20
N GLU A 56 -1.19 2.75 -18.37
CA GLU A 56 -0.62 4.09 -18.47
C GLU A 56 -1.73 5.11 -18.71
N PHE A 57 -1.79 6.13 -17.85
CA PHE A 57 -2.84 7.15 -17.92
C PHE A 57 -2.32 8.54 -17.56
N MET A 58 -2.94 9.55 -18.15
CA MET A 58 -2.60 10.96 -17.94
C MET A 58 -3.78 11.71 -17.33
N GLN A 59 -3.49 12.66 -16.45
CA GLN A 59 -4.49 13.57 -15.90
C GLN A 59 -4.88 14.61 -16.96
N VAL A 60 -6.15 14.62 -17.38
CA VAL A 60 -6.66 15.56 -18.39
C VAL A 60 -7.73 16.45 -17.77
N ARG A 61 -7.59 17.78 -17.95
CA ARG A 61 -8.60 18.74 -17.47
C ARG A 61 -9.93 18.54 -18.18
N SER A 62 -10.99 18.27 -17.42
CA SER A 62 -12.36 18.34 -17.91
C SER A 62 -12.75 19.80 -18.16
N ARG A 63 -13.45 20.07 -19.26
CA ARG A 63 -14.02 21.39 -19.61
C ARG A 63 -15.38 21.65 -18.95
N SER A 64 -15.77 20.87 -17.94
CA SER A 64 -17.05 21.03 -17.25
C SER A 64 -17.14 22.35 -16.46
N PHE A 65 -18.34 22.94 -16.44
CA PHE A 65 -18.67 24.26 -15.88
C PHE A 65 -18.46 24.41 -14.35
N ASP A 66 -18.04 23.35 -13.66
CA ASP A 66 -18.02 23.28 -12.19
C ASP A 66 -16.59 23.25 -11.60
N GLY A 67 -15.66 23.97 -12.23
CA GLY A 67 -14.30 24.14 -11.69
C GLY A 67 -13.34 22.98 -11.98
N GLY A 68 -13.15 22.65 -13.26
CA GLY A 68 -11.88 22.06 -13.75
C GLY A 68 -11.41 20.75 -13.11
N SER A 69 -12.30 19.82 -12.79
CA SER A 69 -11.91 18.47 -12.34
C SER A 69 -11.07 17.76 -13.41
N SER A 70 -9.94 17.19 -13.01
CA SER A 70 -9.12 16.34 -13.88
C SER A 70 -9.66 14.91 -13.87
N ILE A 71 -9.81 14.31 -15.04
CA ILE A 71 -10.22 12.91 -15.20
C ILE A 71 -9.02 12.13 -15.75
N PRO A 72 -8.67 10.97 -15.18
CA PRO A 72 -7.60 10.15 -15.72
C PRO A 72 -8.00 9.61 -17.09
N ARG A 73 -7.14 9.79 -18.09
CA ARG A 73 -7.36 9.27 -19.44
C ARG A 73 -6.48 8.05 -19.67
N LEU A 74 -7.10 6.87 -19.73
CA LEU A 74 -6.41 5.62 -20.11
C LEU A 74 -5.78 5.79 -21.48
N SER A 75 -4.45 5.73 -21.55
CA SER A 75 -3.67 5.99 -22.75
C SER A 75 -3.02 4.74 -23.32
N LEU A 76 -2.74 3.76 -22.47
CA LEU A 76 -2.21 2.45 -22.85
C LEU A 76 -2.63 1.41 -21.81
N LEU A 77 -2.85 0.17 -22.26
CA LEU A 77 -3.09 -0.97 -21.39
C LEU A 77 -2.17 -2.11 -21.80
N GLN A 78 -1.50 -2.75 -20.85
CA GLN A 78 -0.64 -3.90 -21.12
C GLN A 78 -1.25 -5.13 -20.48
N ILE A 79 -1.24 -6.25 -21.21
CA ILE A 79 -1.75 -7.52 -20.73
C ILE A 79 -0.71 -8.59 -21.03
N ALA A 80 -0.14 -9.20 -20.01
CA ALA A 80 0.86 -10.24 -20.13
C ALA A 80 0.31 -11.60 -19.68
N ILE A 81 0.67 -12.62 -20.45
CA ILE A 81 0.50 -14.05 -20.14
C ILE A 81 1.84 -14.74 -20.43
N ASP A 82 1.92 -16.05 -20.22
CA ASP A 82 3.12 -16.80 -20.55
C ASP A 82 3.51 -16.61 -22.02
N ASN A 83 4.76 -16.19 -22.21
CA ASN A 83 5.40 -15.93 -23.50
C ASN A 83 4.75 -14.86 -24.38
N HIS A 84 3.75 -14.11 -23.93
CA HIS A 84 3.12 -13.04 -24.73
C HIS A 84 2.79 -11.80 -23.90
N CYS A 85 2.97 -10.62 -24.49
CA CYS A 85 2.49 -9.37 -23.94
C CYS A 85 1.79 -8.54 -25.03
N PHE A 86 0.56 -8.15 -24.76
CA PHE A 86 -0.25 -7.30 -25.63
C PHE A 86 -0.18 -5.87 -25.11
N VAL A 87 0.21 -4.94 -25.98
CA VAL A 87 0.26 -3.51 -25.67
C VAL A 87 -0.84 -2.82 -26.47
N ILE A 88 -1.90 -2.43 -25.78
CA ILE A 88 -3.17 -2.01 -26.36
C ILE A 88 -3.25 -0.49 -26.38
N ASP A 89 -3.38 0.09 -27.59
CA ASP A 89 -3.59 1.51 -27.79
C ASP A 89 -5.06 1.90 -27.48
N THR A 90 -5.31 2.26 -26.23
CA THR A 90 -6.66 2.64 -25.76
C THR A 90 -7.12 4.00 -26.29
N LEU A 91 -6.24 4.78 -26.94
CA LEU A 91 -6.60 6.05 -27.59
C LEU A 91 -7.11 5.82 -29.01
N ARG A 92 -6.55 4.84 -29.73
CA ARG A 92 -7.03 4.42 -31.07
C ARG A 92 -8.26 3.51 -30.96
N LEU A 93 -8.26 2.58 -30.01
CA LEU A 93 -9.37 1.66 -29.77
C LEU A 93 -10.47 2.32 -28.95
N LYS A 94 -11.53 2.75 -29.64
CA LYS A 94 -12.70 3.36 -28.99
C LYS A 94 -13.47 2.37 -28.14
N ASN A 95 -13.67 1.16 -28.65
CA ASN A 95 -14.37 0.08 -27.95
C ASN A 95 -13.37 -0.88 -27.31
N LEU A 96 -13.36 -0.92 -25.97
CA LEU A 96 -12.54 -1.84 -25.18
C LEU A 96 -13.39 -2.95 -24.53
N SER A 97 -14.69 -3.00 -24.79
CA SER A 97 -15.60 -3.99 -24.19
C SER A 97 -15.21 -5.46 -24.41
N PRO A 98 -14.52 -5.86 -25.50
CA PRO A 98 -14.07 -7.25 -25.65
C PRO A 98 -13.17 -7.74 -24.50
N LEU A 99 -12.46 -6.83 -23.81
CA LEU A 99 -11.60 -7.18 -22.67
C LEU A 99 -12.39 -7.77 -21.49
N ASN A 100 -13.68 -7.44 -21.35
CA ASN A 100 -14.53 -7.99 -20.28
C ASN A 100 -14.78 -9.49 -20.44
N ALA A 101 -14.55 -10.07 -21.63
CA ALA A 101 -14.57 -11.52 -21.80
C ALA A 101 -13.46 -12.23 -21.02
N ILE A 102 -12.43 -11.48 -20.58
CA ILE A 102 -11.31 -11.97 -19.77
C ILE A 102 -11.43 -11.45 -18.35
N VAL A 103 -11.39 -10.13 -18.17
CA VAL A 103 -11.22 -9.55 -16.83
C VAL A 103 -12.45 -9.67 -15.94
N SER A 104 -13.64 -9.88 -16.53
CA SER A 104 -14.87 -10.10 -15.78
C SER A 104 -15.16 -11.59 -15.57
N ASP A 105 -14.33 -12.50 -16.11
CA ASP A 105 -14.46 -13.93 -15.85
C ASP A 105 -13.85 -14.25 -14.47
N PRO A 106 -14.64 -14.73 -13.49
CA PRO A 106 -14.12 -15.08 -12.17
C PRO A 106 -13.10 -16.24 -12.21
N ALA A 107 -13.06 -17.02 -13.29
CA ALA A 107 -12.07 -18.09 -13.47
C ALA A 107 -10.68 -17.57 -13.87
N VAL A 108 -10.57 -16.30 -14.30
CA VAL A 108 -9.30 -15.67 -14.68
C VAL A 108 -8.84 -14.72 -13.58
N ALA A 109 -7.68 -15.01 -12.98
CA ALA A 109 -7.09 -14.10 -11.99
C ALA A 109 -6.33 -12.96 -12.68
N VAL A 110 -6.75 -11.73 -12.44
CA VAL A 110 -6.04 -10.54 -12.93
C VAL A 110 -4.98 -10.10 -11.91
N LEU A 111 -3.73 -9.99 -12.35
CA LEU A 111 -2.60 -9.61 -11.50
C LEU A 111 -2.29 -8.13 -11.73
N LEU A 112 -2.34 -7.33 -10.68
CA LEU A 112 -1.93 -5.92 -10.71
C LEU A 112 -0.91 -5.64 -9.62
N HIS A 113 -0.14 -4.57 -9.78
CA HIS A 113 0.82 -4.13 -8.77
C HIS A 113 0.47 -2.71 -8.30
N GLY A 114 -0.37 -2.60 -7.26
CA GLY A 114 -0.94 -1.33 -6.82
C GLY A 114 -2.26 -1.02 -7.54
N ALA A 115 -3.22 -1.94 -7.42
CA ALA A 115 -4.39 -2.05 -8.30
C ALA A 115 -5.33 -0.83 -8.31
N GLY A 116 -5.35 -0.03 -7.23
CA GLY A 116 -6.42 0.93 -6.97
C GLY A 116 -6.58 2.05 -8.01
N ALA A 117 -5.50 2.48 -8.67
CA ALA A 117 -5.56 3.50 -9.72
C ALA A 117 -5.97 2.88 -11.07
N ASP A 118 -5.36 1.75 -11.41
CA ASP A 118 -5.59 1.03 -12.66
C ASP A 118 -7.03 0.55 -12.77
N LEU A 119 -7.55 -0.09 -11.72
CA LEU A 119 -8.95 -0.54 -11.66
C LEU A 119 -9.92 0.62 -11.86
N ARG A 120 -9.62 1.81 -11.32
CA ARG A 120 -10.47 2.99 -11.45
C ARG A 120 -10.49 3.51 -12.89
N VAL A 121 -9.32 3.68 -13.50
CA VAL A 121 -9.22 4.21 -14.87
C VAL A 121 -9.74 3.20 -15.91
N MET A 122 -9.60 1.90 -15.64
CA MET A 122 -10.22 0.83 -16.43
C MET A 122 -11.76 0.87 -16.32
N ALA A 123 -12.31 1.05 -15.12
CA ALA A 123 -13.75 1.16 -14.90
C ALA A 123 -14.37 2.37 -15.62
N GLU A 124 -13.67 3.51 -15.67
CA GLU A 124 -14.09 4.68 -16.47
C GLU A 124 -14.20 4.38 -17.97
N ARG A 125 -13.52 3.33 -18.45
CA ARG A 125 -13.59 2.83 -19.84
C ARG A 125 -14.54 1.62 -19.99
N GLY A 126 -15.32 1.30 -18.95
CA GLY A 126 -16.27 0.18 -18.96
C GLY A 126 -15.63 -1.20 -18.82
N ILE A 127 -14.40 -1.26 -18.29
CA ILE A 127 -13.67 -2.50 -18.05
C ILE A 127 -13.76 -2.82 -16.55
N PHE A 128 -14.38 -3.95 -16.19
CA PHE A 128 -14.64 -4.31 -14.80
C PHE A 128 -13.96 -5.63 -14.44
N VAL A 129 -13.01 -5.56 -13.53
CA VAL A 129 -12.25 -6.73 -13.06
C VAL A 129 -13.04 -7.44 -11.96
N ALA A 130 -13.34 -8.73 -12.16
CA ALA A 130 -14.11 -9.53 -11.22
C ALA A 130 -13.23 -10.25 -10.19
N HIS A 131 -12.07 -10.73 -10.62
CA HIS A 131 -11.13 -11.50 -9.80
C HIS A 131 -9.71 -10.95 -9.98
N TYR A 132 -9.08 -10.47 -8.90
CA TYR A 132 -7.72 -9.95 -8.97
C TYR A 132 -6.87 -10.15 -7.72
N TYR A 133 -5.55 -10.04 -7.90
CA TYR A 133 -4.56 -9.94 -6.83
C TYR A 133 -3.86 -8.57 -6.90
N ASP A 134 -3.64 -7.95 -5.75
CA ASP A 134 -2.74 -6.80 -5.62
C ASP A 134 -1.37 -7.24 -5.06
N LEU A 135 -0.38 -7.33 -5.94
CA LEU A 135 0.95 -7.80 -5.59
C LEU A 135 1.74 -6.77 -4.77
N GLU A 136 1.42 -5.48 -4.87
CA GLU A 136 2.03 -4.47 -3.99
C GLU A 136 1.54 -4.69 -2.56
N ALA A 137 0.23 -4.92 -2.40
CA ALA A 137 -0.36 -5.18 -1.09
C ALA A 137 0.15 -6.47 -0.46
N THR A 138 0.27 -7.53 -1.26
CA THR A 138 0.89 -8.78 -0.85
C THR A 138 2.32 -8.56 -0.38
N SER A 139 3.13 -7.88 -1.19
CA SER A 139 4.55 -7.62 -0.88
C SER A 139 4.71 -6.79 0.39
N ARG A 140 3.87 -5.75 0.58
CA ARG A 140 3.86 -4.93 1.81
C ARG A 140 3.56 -5.77 3.05
N SER A 141 2.57 -6.66 2.97
CA SER A 141 2.18 -7.55 4.06
C SER A 141 3.27 -8.54 4.45
N ILE A 142 4.23 -8.82 3.57
CA ILE A 142 5.36 -9.71 3.84
C ILE A 142 6.57 -8.92 4.32
N PHE A 143 6.96 -7.88 3.58
CA PHE A 143 8.26 -7.22 3.70
C PHE A 143 8.20 -5.79 4.27
N GLY A 144 7.02 -5.17 4.24
CA GLY A 144 6.81 -3.77 4.64
C GLY A 144 6.79 -2.79 3.46
N GLN A 145 6.40 -1.55 3.75
CA GLN A 145 6.11 -0.47 2.81
C GLN A 145 7.32 -0.03 1.99
N HIS A 146 8.52 -0.10 2.56
CA HIS A 146 9.75 0.27 1.85
C HIS A 146 10.14 -0.74 0.77
N GLU A 147 9.54 -1.93 0.82
CA GLU A 147 9.91 -3.08 0.01
C GLU A 147 8.73 -3.61 -0.80
N SER A 148 7.68 -2.80 -0.97
CA SER A 148 6.47 -3.21 -1.68
C SER A 148 6.43 -2.79 -3.15
N SER A 149 7.22 -1.81 -3.58
CA SER A 149 7.19 -1.33 -4.98
C SER A 149 7.68 -2.38 -5.97
N LEU A 150 7.19 -2.34 -7.22
CA LEU A 150 7.56 -3.33 -8.24
C LEU A 150 9.08 -3.41 -8.40
N ALA A 151 9.74 -2.27 -8.54
CA ALA A 151 11.21 -2.22 -8.64
C ALA A 151 11.94 -2.78 -7.41
N ALA A 152 11.42 -2.55 -6.20
CA ALA A 152 12.02 -3.11 -4.98
C ALA A 152 11.85 -4.63 -4.93
N MET A 153 10.68 -5.13 -5.34
CA MET A 153 10.39 -6.56 -5.42
C MET A 153 11.20 -7.25 -6.52
N LEU A 154 11.42 -6.61 -7.67
CA LEU A 154 12.27 -7.17 -8.72
C LEU A 154 13.74 -7.24 -8.32
N TRP A 155 14.22 -6.24 -7.58
CA TRP A 155 15.55 -6.28 -6.98
C TRP A 155 15.68 -7.44 -5.99
N ARG A 156 14.69 -7.61 -5.10
CA ARG A 156 14.66 -8.68 -4.11
C ARG A 156 14.55 -10.08 -4.72
N ALA A 157 13.55 -10.29 -5.56
CA ALA A 157 13.19 -11.62 -6.06
C ALA A 157 14.10 -12.08 -7.20
N PHE A 158 14.58 -11.16 -8.04
CA PHE A 158 15.27 -11.50 -9.29
C PHE A 158 16.64 -10.82 -9.45
N ASN A 159 17.10 -10.04 -8.47
CA ASN A 159 18.29 -9.17 -8.60
C ASN A 159 18.24 -8.25 -9.84
N MET A 160 17.01 -7.87 -10.25
CA MET A 160 16.77 -7.08 -11.44
C MET A 160 16.51 -5.62 -11.08
N ARG A 161 17.21 -4.70 -11.76
CA ARG A 161 16.89 -3.28 -11.72
C ARG A 161 15.84 -2.97 -12.78
N LEU A 162 14.70 -2.45 -12.35
CA LEU A 162 13.68 -1.93 -13.24
C LEU A 162 14.05 -0.50 -13.67
N ASP A 163 13.98 -0.24 -14.97
CA ASP A 163 14.09 1.12 -15.49
C ASP A 163 12.88 1.93 -15.02
N LYS A 164 13.10 3.16 -14.55
CA LYS A 164 12.04 4.10 -14.12
C LYS A 164 12.04 5.39 -14.94
N SER A 165 12.87 5.45 -15.97
CA SER A 165 13.12 6.69 -16.73
C SER A 165 11.88 7.21 -17.46
N LEU A 166 10.93 6.34 -17.79
CA LEU A 166 9.76 6.69 -18.59
C LEU A 166 8.45 6.83 -17.80
N GLN A 167 8.47 6.64 -16.47
CA GLN A 167 7.27 6.68 -15.62
C GLN A 167 6.49 8.01 -15.70
N ARG A 168 7.16 9.13 -16.00
CA ARG A 168 6.54 10.47 -16.08
C ARG A 168 6.46 11.00 -17.51
N THR A 169 6.40 10.10 -18.50
CA THR A 169 6.33 10.47 -19.92
C THR A 169 4.90 10.80 -20.33
N ASP A 170 4.74 11.62 -21.37
CA ASP A 170 3.45 11.81 -22.02
C ASP A 170 3.04 10.55 -22.81
N TRP A 171 2.21 9.72 -22.19
CA TRP A 171 1.67 8.49 -22.78
C TRP A 171 0.59 8.73 -23.84
N THR A 172 0.18 9.98 -24.07
CA THR A 172 -0.78 10.33 -25.13
C THR A 172 -0.13 10.52 -26.51
N ARG A 173 1.21 10.58 -26.57
CA ARG A 173 1.96 10.78 -27.81
C ARG A 173 1.72 9.64 -28.80
N ARG A 174 1.59 9.96 -30.09
CA ARG A 174 1.53 8.98 -31.19
C ARG A 174 2.36 9.43 -32.41
N PRO A 175 3.07 8.51 -33.09
CA PRO A 175 3.31 7.11 -32.69
C PRO A 175 4.15 7.03 -31.40
N LEU A 176 3.95 5.97 -30.60
CA LEU A 176 4.80 5.74 -29.44
C LEU A 176 6.16 5.19 -29.89
N PRO A 177 7.28 5.74 -29.37
CA PRO A 177 8.60 5.18 -29.62
C PRO A 177 8.69 3.70 -29.17
N PRO A 178 9.44 2.83 -29.89
CA PRO A 178 9.61 1.43 -29.51
C PRO A 178 10.10 1.23 -28.07
N ALA A 179 10.93 2.14 -27.55
CA ALA A 179 11.39 2.11 -26.17
C ALA A 179 10.27 2.29 -25.14
N MET A 180 9.27 3.14 -25.42
CA MET A 180 8.10 3.32 -24.55
C MET A 180 7.18 2.09 -24.58
N VAL A 181 6.98 1.49 -25.76
CA VAL A 181 6.24 0.24 -25.89
C VAL A 181 6.94 -0.88 -25.12
N ALA A 182 8.26 -0.97 -25.24
CA ALA A 182 9.07 -1.97 -24.56
C ALA A 182 9.12 -1.80 -23.04
N TYR A 183 9.10 -0.55 -22.56
CA TYR A 183 9.00 -0.19 -21.15
C TYR A 183 7.64 -0.61 -20.60
N ALA A 184 6.55 -0.17 -21.23
CA ALA A 184 5.20 -0.45 -20.72
C ALA A 184 4.91 -1.96 -20.70
N ALA A 185 5.28 -2.68 -21.77
CA ALA A 185 5.17 -4.14 -21.80
C ALA A 185 5.92 -4.81 -20.64
N ARG A 186 7.07 -4.24 -20.23
CA ARG A 186 7.91 -4.82 -19.20
C ARG A 186 7.21 -4.86 -17.85
N ASP A 187 6.43 -3.83 -17.50
CA ASP A 187 5.78 -3.74 -16.19
C ASP A 187 4.72 -4.84 -16.00
N ALA A 188 3.94 -5.16 -17.03
CA ALA A 188 3.02 -6.31 -17.00
C ALA A 188 3.78 -7.66 -16.99
N GLU A 189 4.82 -7.83 -17.82
CA GLU A 189 5.62 -9.06 -17.88
C GLU A 189 6.25 -9.41 -16.51
N VAL A 190 6.84 -8.42 -15.86
CA VAL A 190 7.53 -8.63 -14.58
C VAL A 190 6.57 -8.73 -13.41
N THR A 191 5.36 -8.16 -13.53
CA THR A 191 4.25 -8.39 -12.59
C THR A 191 3.82 -9.86 -12.63
N LEU A 192 3.70 -10.46 -13.81
CA LEU A 192 3.43 -11.90 -13.96
C LEU A 192 4.54 -12.75 -13.32
N ALA A 193 5.81 -12.42 -13.59
CA ALA A 193 6.94 -13.11 -12.96
C ALA A 193 6.93 -13.02 -11.43
N LEU A 194 6.62 -11.82 -10.90
CA LEU A 194 6.51 -11.59 -9.46
C LEU A 194 5.39 -12.41 -8.84
N TYR A 195 4.24 -12.55 -9.50
CA TYR A 195 3.16 -13.42 -9.04
C TYR A 195 3.64 -14.86 -8.85
N TYR A 196 4.30 -15.47 -9.84
CA TYR A 196 4.79 -16.85 -9.70
C TYR A 196 5.79 -17.01 -8.56
N TRP A 197 6.66 -16.03 -8.35
CA TRP A 197 7.59 -16.04 -7.23
C TRP A 197 6.88 -15.92 -5.88
N LEU A 198 5.88 -15.03 -5.76
CA LEU A 198 5.05 -14.89 -4.56
C LEU A 198 4.20 -16.13 -4.30
N GLU A 199 3.64 -16.75 -5.35
CA GLU A 199 2.88 -17.99 -5.27
C GLU A 199 3.78 -19.14 -4.77
N GLN A 200 5.01 -19.26 -5.28
CA GLN A 200 5.94 -20.30 -4.86
C GLN A 200 6.39 -20.16 -3.40
N HIS A 201 6.61 -18.93 -2.91
CA HIS A 201 7.28 -18.70 -1.63
C HIS A 201 6.36 -18.17 -0.52
N PHE A 202 5.23 -17.56 -0.88
CA PHE A 202 4.33 -16.86 0.02
C PHE A 202 2.85 -17.09 -0.31
N HIS A 203 2.51 -18.25 -0.88
CA HIS A 203 1.13 -18.65 -1.25
C HIS A 203 0.10 -18.22 -0.19
N ALA A 204 0.30 -18.60 1.08
CA ALA A 204 -0.65 -18.32 2.15
C ALA A 204 -0.91 -16.81 2.37
N ILE A 205 0.06 -15.94 2.13
CA ILE A 205 -0.13 -14.49 2.23
C ILE A 205 -0.74 -13.92 0.95
N LEU A 206 -0.32 -14.41 -0.22
CA LEU A 206 -0.89 -14.03 -1.51
C LEU A 206 -2.40 -14.29 -1.56
N GLN A 207 -2.85 -15.47 -1.11
CA GLN A 207 -4.27 -15.82 -1.01
C GLN A 207 -5.08 -14.89 -0.09
N ARG A 208 -4.46 -14.19 0.86
CA ARG A 208 -5.16 -13.21 1.72
C ARG A 208 -5.46 -11.89 0.98
N HIS A 209 -4.78 -11.63 -0.12
CA HIS A 209 -4.95 -10.45 -0.97
C HIS A 209 -5.66 -10.76 -2.30
N GLU A 210 -6.20 -11.98 -2.42
CA GLU A 210 -7.15 -12.33 -3.47
C GLU A 210 -8.44 -11.52 -3.30
N ASN A 211 -8.93 -10.98 -4.40
CA ASN A 211 -10.20 -10.29 -4.49
C ASN A 211 -11.03 -10.99 -5.57
N ASP A 212 -11.83 -11.97 -5.15
CA ASP A 212 -12.64 -12.85 -6.01
C ASP A 212 -14.15 -12.51 -5.99
N GLY A 213 -14.49 -11.36 -5.42
CA GLY A 213 -15.88 -10.93 -5.24
C GLY A 213 -16.57 -11.54 -4.01
N GLN A 214 -15.89 -12.35 -3.19
CA GLN A 214 -16.45 -12.80 -1.91
C GLN A 214 -16.71 -11.61 -0.99
N TYR A 215 -17.96 -11.51 -0.54
CA TYR A 215 -18.38 -10.45 0.38
C TYR A 215 -18.15 -10.87 1.82
N GLU A 216 -17.29 -10.14 2.52
CA GLU A 216 -17.10 -10.29 3.96
C GLU A 216 -18.21 -9.51 4.69
N GLU A 217 -19.25 -10.22 5.11
CA GLU A 217 -20.41 -9.61 5.76
C GLU A 217 -20.02 -8.83 7.02
N VAL A 218 -20.41 -7.55 7.04
CA VAL A 218 -20.25 -6.61 8.14
C VAL A 218 -21.47 -5.72 8.25
N ALA A 219 -21.62 -5.03 9.38
CA ALA A 219 -22.73 -4.09 9.55
C ALA A 219 -22.70 -2.98 8.46
N PRO A 220 -23.86 -2.61 7.88
CA PRO A 220 -23.91 -1.66 6.75
C PRO A 220 -23.29 -0.29 7.03
N TRP A 221 -23.25 0.15 8.29
CA TRP A 221 -22.63 1.43 8.66
C TRP A 221 -21.09 1.38 8.69
N ILE A 222 -20.50 0.18 8.81
CA ILE A 222 -19.05 -0.05 8.80
C ILE A 222 -18.51 -0.16 7.37
N GLU A 223 -19.29 -0.76 6.46
CA GLU A 223 -18.86 -1.09 5.10
C GLU A 223 -18.24 0.10 4.31
N PRO A 224 -18.78 1.33 4.34
CA PRO A 224 -18.16 2.47 3.65
C PRO A 224 -16.73 2.77 4.13
N PHE A 225 -16.43 2.56 5.42
CA PHE A 225 -15.07 2.73 5.96
C PHE A 225 -14.15 1.62 5.47
N LEU A 226 -14.63 0.38 5.38
CA LEU A 226 -13.82 -0.75 4.89
C LEU A 226 -13.55 -0.66 3.40
N ARG A 227 -14.45 -0.07 2.62
CA ARG A 227 -14.25 0.24 1.19
C ARG A 227 -13.38 1.47 0.96
N GLY A 228 -13.23 2.34 1.97
CA GLY A 228 -12.56 3.63 1.83
C GLY A 228 -13.39 4.66 1.05
N THR A 229 -14.71 4.48 1.00
CA THR A 229 -15.67 5.37 0.33
C THR A 229 -16.42 6.28 1.31
N ALA A 230 -16.18 6.14 2.62
CA ALA A 230 -16.75 7.04 3.61
C ALA A 230 -16.28 8.50 3.39
N HIS A 231 -17.23 9.44 3.35
CA HIS A 231 -16.98 10.87 3.18
C HIS A 231 -17.17 11.67 4.49
N THR A 232 -17.65 11.01 5.54
CA THR A 232 -17.90 11.59 6.86
C THR A 232 -16.99 10.97 7.92
N SER A 233 -16.85 11.65 9.06
CA SER A 233 -16.12 11.09 10.19
C SER A 233 -16.90 9.90 10.80
N PRO A 234 -16.21 8.96 11.47
CA PRO A 234 -16.87 7.86 12.18
C PRO A 234 -17.98 8.29 13.14
N GLU A 235 -17.79 9.40 13.85
CA GLU A 235 -18.75 9.93 14.82
C GLU A 235 -20.02 10.41 14.14
N VAL A 236 -19.88 11.12 13.01
CA VAL A 236 -21.00 11.60 12.19
C VAL A 236 -21.76 10.40 11.60
N ALA A 237 -21.05 9.44 11.01
CA ALA A 237 -21.67 8.24 10.44
C ALA A 237 -22.45 7.42 11.50
N VAL A 238 -21.93 7.34 12.73
CA VAL A 238 -22.65 6.69 13.85
C VAL A 238 -23.90 7.50 14.24
N ALA A 239 -23.84 8.83 14.25
CA ALA A 239 -24.99 9.67 14.55
C ALA A 239 -26.10 9.54 13.49
N GLU A 240 -25.73 9.57 12.21
CA GLU A 240 -26.64 9.33 11.07
C GLU A 240 -27.26 7.93 11.15
N ALA A 241 -26.44 6.90 11.37
CA ALA A 241 -26.94 5.53 11.49
C ALA A 241 -27.86 5.33 12.71
N ARG A 242 -27.73 6.14 13.78
CA ARG A 242 -28.70 6.18 14.88
C ARG A 242 -30.00 6.87 14.49
N ALA A 243 -29.92 8.01 13.80
CA ALA A 243 -31.08 8.74 13.32
C ALA A 243 -31.95 7.89 12.38
N ASP A 244 -31.32 7.07 11.55
CA ASP A 244 -31.99 6.15 10.63
C ASP A 244 -32.41 4.81 11.28
N GLY A 245 -32.20 4.64 12.59
CA GLY A 245 -32.56 3.42 13.32
C GLY A 245 -31.67 2.19 13.07
N ARG A 246 -30.60 2.33 12.28
CA ARG A 246 -29.62 1.25 12.00
C ARG A 246 -28.78 0.88 13.23
N ILE A 247 -28.48 1.86 14.10
CA ILE A 247 -27.79 1.67 15.38
C ILE A 247 -28.73 2.01 16.54
N ARG A 248 -29.03 1.04 17.39
CA ARG A 248 -29.94 1.23 18.54
C ARG A 248 -29.25 1.80 19.77
N ASN A 249 -28.02 1.38 20.03
CA ASN A 249 -27.27 1.77 21.23
C ASN A 249 -25.76 1.53 21.05
N LYS A 250 -24.97 1.97 22.04
CA LYS A 250 -23.51 1.79 22.03
C LYS A 250 -23.09 0.31 22.04
N ALA A 251 -23.86 -0.58 22.66
CA ALA A 251 -23.53 -2.01 22.70
C ALA A 251 -23.56 -2.65 21.31
N GLN A 252 -24.48 -2.23 20.44
CA GLN A 252 -24.53 -2.67 19.05
C GLN A 252 -23.25 -2.30 18.28
N ILE A 253 -22.71 -1.09 18.45
CA ILE A 253 -21.44 -0.67 17.81
C ILE A 253 -20.31 -1.64 18.17
N TYR A 254 -20.19 -2.00 19.45
CA TYR A 254 -19.19 -2.98 19.90
C TYR A 254 -19.44 -4.37 19.31
N ALA A 255 -20.68 -4.82 19.23
CA ALA A 255 -21.03 -6.12 18.65
C ALA A 255 -20.71 -6.18 17.16
N ASP A 256 -21.08 -5.14 16.40
CA ASP A 256 -20.84 -5.03 14.96
C ASP A 256 -19.33 -5.02 14.65
N CYS A 257 -18.56 -4.20 15.37
CA CYS A 257 -17.10 -4.13 15.21
C CYS A 257 -16.40 -5.43 15.64
N ARG A 258 -16.89 -6.10 16.70
CA ARG A 258 -16.37 -7.40 17.13
C ARG A 258 -16.66 -8.50 16.12
N HIS A 259 -17.85 -8.47 15.51
CA HIS A 259 -18.19 -9.37 14.42
C HIS A 259 -17.26 -9.16 13.24
N ALA A 260 -17.05 -7.89 12.82
CA ALA A 260 -16.14 -7.55 11.74
C ALA A 260 -14.69 -7.99 12.02
N LEU A 261 -14.17 -7.82 13.24
CA LEU A 261 -12.84 -8.32 13.62
C LEU A 261 -12.69 -9.85 13.44
N LYS A 262 -13.78 -10.61 13.56
CA LYS A 262 -13.79 -12.07 13.41
C LYS A 262 -14.05 -12.54 11.98
N SER A 263 -14.81 -11.76 11.20
CA SER A 263 -15.22 -12.16 9.85
C SER A 263 -14.23 -11.72 8.77
N LEU A 264 -13.54 -10.59 8.96
CA LEU A 264 -12.59 -10.06 7.99
C LEU A 264 -11.33 -10.93 7.92
N ARG A 265 -11.02 -11.37 6.71
CA ARG A 265 -9.82 -12.11 6.30
C ARG A 265 -8.89 -11.21 5.50
N HIS A 266 -9.42 -10.29 4.69
CA HIS A 266 -8.64 -9.41 3.82
C HIS A 266 -7.85 -8.35 4.65
N PRO A 267 -6.49 -8.32 4.58
CA PRO A 267 -5.65 -7.48 5.44
C PRO A 267 -5.93 -5.97 5.34
N MET A 268 -6.21 -5.45 4.14
CA MET A 268 -6.56 -4.04 3.96
C MET A 268 -7.88 -3.65 4.64
N ARG A 269 -8.92 -4.51 4.55
CA ARG A 269 -10.22 -4.27 5.22
C ARG A 269 -10.05 -4.31 6.73
N LEU A 270 -9.30 -5.28 7.25
CA LEU A 270 -8.98 -5.36 8.68
C LEU A 270 -8.20 -4.13 9.18
N ASN A 271 -7.21 -3.64 8.43
CA ASN A 271 -6.49 -2.42 8.80
C ASN A 271 -7.39 -1.17 8.84
N ARG A 272 -8.34 -1.06 7.90
CA ARG A 272 -9.34 0.02 7.90
C ARG A 272 -10.27 -0.10 9.09
N LEU A 273 -10.68 -1.31 9.46
CA LEU A 273 -11.45 -1.55 10.69
C LEU A 273 -10.66 -1.13 11.93
N LEU A 274 -9.40 -1.55 12.07
CA LEU A 274 -8.55 -1.19 13.21
C LEU A 274 -8.41 0.33 13.39
N ARG A 275 -8.33 1.09 12.29
CA ARG A 275 -8.39 2.55 12.31
C ARG A 275 -9.75 3.06 12.83
N LEU A 276 -10.86 2.53 12.31
CA LEU A 276 -12.20 2.88 12.77
C LEU A 276 -12.38 2.62 14.28
N LEU A 277 -11.84 1.52 14.81
CA LEU A 277 -11.90 1.21 16.24
C LEU A 277 -11.16 2.25 17.09
N SER A 278 -10.01 2.71 16.58
CA SER A 278 -9.22 3.76 17.22
C SER A 278 -9.97 5.10 17.20
N ASP A 279 -10.52 5.49 16.06
CA ASP A 279 -11.21 6.77 15.90
C ASP A 279 -12.44 6.83 16.82
N LEU A 280 -13.20 5.73 16.92
CA LEU A 280 -14.35 5.59 17.83
C LEU A 280 -13.98 5.28 19.30
N SER A 281 -12.70 5.20 19.64
CA SER A 281 -12.21 4.91 21.00
C SER A 281 -12.81 3.64 21.62
N LEU A 282 -12.90 2.55 20.86
CA LEU A 282 -13.56 1.30 21.28
C LEU A 282 -12.67 0.40 22.15
N THR A 283 -12.28 0.91 23.33
CA THR A 283 -11.31 0.26 24.24
C THR A 283 -11.70 -1.16 24.69
N LYS A 284 -13.00 -1.48 24.82
CA LYS A 284 -13.46 -2.84 25.20
C LYS A 284 -13.22 -3.92 24.13
N LEU A 285 -12.73 -3.55 22.95
CA LEU A 285 -12.32 -4.49 21.90
C LEU A 285 -10.83 -4.85 21.99
N ALA A 286 -10.09 -4.32 22.96
CA ALA A 286 -8.68 -4.67 23.15
C ALA A 286 -8.41 -6.19 23.21
N PRO A 287 -9.23 -7.03 23.90
CA PRO A 287 -9.03 -8.48 23.91
C PRO A 287 -9.13 -9.14 22.53
N ASP A 288 -9.92 -8.55 21.61
CA ASP A 288 -10.06 -9.05 20.24
C ASP A 288 -8.91 -8.60 19.33
N ILE A 289 -8.24 -7.50 19.68
CA ILE A 289 -7.12 -6.94 18.90
C ILE A 289 -5.78 -7.54 19.34
N LEU A 290 -5.61 -7.90 20.62
CA LEU A 290 -4.36 -8.46 21.14
C LEU A 290 -3.83 -9.67 20.36
N PRO A 291 -4.65 -10.67 19.94
CA PRO A 291 -4.17 -11.78 19.13
C PRO A 291 -3.57 -11.36 17.78
N LEU A 292 -4.02 -10.24 17.22
CA LEU A 292 -3.56 -9.73 15.93
C LEU A 292 -2.14 -9.14 15.99
N LEU A 293 -1.56 -8.98 17.18
CA LEU A 293 -0.13 -8.68 17.34
C LEU A 293 0.76 -9.80 16.82
N GLN A 294 0.24 -11.03 16.69
CA GLN A 294 0.92 -12.19 16.11
C GLN A 294 0.33 -12.57 14.73
N ALA A 295 -0.37 -11.63 14.08
CA ALA A 295 -0.94 -11.87 12.77
C ALA A 295 0.14 -12.20 11.72
N PRO A 296 -0.21 -13.02 10.71
CA PRO A 296 0.74 -13.46 9.70
C PRO A 296 1.29 -12.29 8.86
N THR A 297 0.47 -11.27 8.58
CA THR A 297 0.92 -10.10 7.81
C THR A 297 1.48 -9.01 8.72
N SER A 298 2.51 -8.33 8.22
CA SER A 298 3.12 -7.18 8.89
C SER A 298 2.14 -6.02 9.04
N ASP A 299 1.27 -5.81 8.05
CA ASP A 299 0.26 -4.75 8.06
C ASP A 299 -0.74 -4.94 9.21
N GLU A 300 -1.19 -6.18 9.45
CA GLU A 300 -2.09 -6.50 10.57
C GLU A 300 -1.42 -6.29 11.92
N ARG A 301 -0.16 -6.73 12.08
CA ARG A 301 0.61 -6.52 13.32
C ARG A 301 0.80 -5.02 13.57
N ALA A 302 1.32 -4.29 12.59
CA ALA A 302 1.54 -2.84 12.70
C ALA A 302 0.23 -2.06 12.94
N GLY A 303 -0.86 -2.46 12.27
CA GLY A 303 -2.20 -1.92 12.48
C GLY A 303 -2.67 -2.09 13.91
N SER A 304 -2.53 -3.29 14.44
CA SER A 304 -2.97 -3.66 15.79
C SER A 304 -2.18 -2.93 16.86
N VAL A 305 -0.86 -2.84 16.70
CA VAL A 305 0.03 -2.05 17.56
C VAL A 305 -0.39 -0.58 17.59
N ARG A 306 -0.61 0.04 16.42
CA ARG A 306 -1.06 1.43 16.32
C ARG A 306 -2.39 1.64 17.04
N THR A 307 -3.35 0.74 16.84
CA THR A 307 -4.67 0.82 17.47
C THR A 307 -4.60 0.66 18.98
N LEU A 308 -3.89 -0.35 19.49
CA LEU A 308 -3.73 -0.56 20.94
C LEU A 308 -3.01 0.61 21.63
N GLY A 309 -1.98 1.17 20.99
CA GLY A 309 -1.27 2.35 21.49
C GLY A 309 -2.16 3.59 21.53
N ARG A 310 -2.94 3.85 20.47
CA ARG A 310 -3.88 4.99 20.44
C ARG A 310 -5.04 4.84 21.44
N LEU A 311 -5.49 3.61 21.68
CA LEU A 311 -6.53 3.30 22.66
C LEU A 311 -6.01 3.34 24.12
N GLY A 312 -4.71 3.51 24.35
CA GLY A 312 -4.14 3.58 25.70
C GLY A 312 -4.16 2.26 26.47
N ILE A 313 -4.10 1.12 25.77
CA ILE A 313 -4.25 -0.20 26.38
C ILE A 313 -2.97 -0.63 27.11
N LYS A 314 -2.91 -0.37 28.43
CA LYS A 314 -1.73 -0.72 29.25
C LYS A 314 -1.41 -2.21 29.29
N SER A 315 -2.41 -3.09 29.21
CA SER A 315 -2.19 -4.54 29.14
C SER A 315 -1.52 -5.01 27.86
N ALA A 316 -1.39 -4.14 26.85
CA ALA A 316 -0.67 -4.43 25.61
C ALA A 316 0.82 -4.06 25.67
N LEU A 317 1.32 -3.49 26.76
CA LEU A 317 2.68 -2.96 26.84
C LEU A 317 3.75 -4.02 26.60
N GLU A 318 3.71 -5.13 27.34
CA GLU A 318 4.63 -6.26 27.17
C GLU A 318 4.51 -6.91 25.78
N PRO A 319 3.30 -7.26 25.27
CA PRO A 319 3.15 -7.73 23.89
C PRO A 319 3.69 -6.79 22.81
N ILE A 320 3.51 -5.46 22.96
CA ILE A 320 4.02 -4.47 22.01
C ILE A 320 5.56 -4.36 22.12
N GLN A 321 6.12 -4.48 23.32
CA GLN A 321 7.57 -4.45 23.53
C GLN A 321 8.28 -5.61 22.81
N ALA A 322 7.67 -6.80 22.78
CA ALA A 322 8.19 -7.92 22.00
C ALA A 322 8.30 -7.60 20.49
N LEU A 323 7.39 -6.79 19.95
CA LEU A 323 7.40 -6.39 18.54
C LEU A 323 8.46 -5.34 18.18
N LEU A 324 9.25 -4.85 19.14
CA LEU A 324 10.49 -4.12 18.83
C LEU A 324 11.52 -4.99 18.12
N GLN A 325 11.40 -6.32 18.23
CA GLN A 325 12.22 -7.30 17.52
C GLN A 325 11.52 -7.87 16.29
N ASP A 326 10.38 -7.30 15.88
CA ASP A 326 9.66 -7.78 14.69
C ASP A 326 10.57 -7.73 13.45
N PRO A 327 10.51 -8.73 12.57
CA PRO A 327 11.27 -8.74 11.33
C PRO A 327 11.03 -7.51 10.44
N VAL A 328 9.83 -6.97 10.41
CA VAL A 328 9.46 -5.89 9.50
C VAL A 328 9.65 -4.52 10.18
N HIS A 329 10.36 -3.63 9.48
CA HIS A 329 10.67 -2.29 10.00
C HIS A 329 9.42 -1.50 10.43
N ASP A 330 8.36 -1.57 9.64
CA ASP A 330 7.12 -0.83 9.92
C ASP A 330 6.45 -1.28 11.21
N VAL A 331 6.54 -2.57 11.55
CA VAL A 331 6.01 -3.09 12.81
C VAL A 331 6.84 -2.60 13.98
N ARG A 332 8.18 -2.65 13.88
CA ARG A 332 9.08 -2.09 14.91
C ARG A 332 8.82 -0.60 15.15
N LYS A 333 8.68 0.17 14.06
CA LYS A 333 8.37 1.61 14.11
C LYS A 333 7.01 1.86 14.75
N ALA A 334 5.99 1.06 14.42
CA ALA A 334 4.69 1.13 15.06
C ALA A 334 4.80 0.85 16.57
N ALA A 335 5.58 -0.16 16.97
CA ALA A 335 5.78 -0.54 18.37
C ALA A 335 6.46 0.58 19.17
N GLN A 336 7.55 1.15 18.64
CA GLN A 336 8.23 2.29 19.26
C GLN A 336 7.28 3.47 19.51
N ASN A 337 6.47 3.83 18.50
CA ASN A 337 5.52 4.93 18.63
C ASN A 337 4.39 4.61 19.62
N ALA A 338 3.88 3.37 19.61
CA ALA A 338 2.83 2.95 20.53
C ALA A 338 3.32 2.94 21.99
N LEU A 339 4.54 2.46 22.26
CA LEU A 339 5.12 2.47 23.61
C LEU A 339 5.27 3.89 24.14
N ARG A 340 5.75 4.84 23.33
CA ARG A 340 5.82 6.27 23.71
C ARG A 340 4.45 6.81 24.12
N ASN A 341 3.40 6.50 23.36
CA ASN A 341 2.04 6.95 23.68
C ASN A 341 1.49 6.32 24.98
N LEU A 342 1.89 5.08 25.29
CA LEU A 342 1.47 4.39 26.52
C LEU A 342 2.22 4.90 27.76
N ASP A 343 3.48 5.29 27.58
CA ASP A 343 4.38 5.82 28.62
C ASP A 343 4.01 7.26 29.03
N GLU A 344 3.60 8.10 28.07
CA GLU A 344 3.10 9.48 28.30
C GLU A 344 1.76 9.57 29.05
N SER A 345 1.31 8.49 29.69
CA SER A 345 0.18 8.50 30.63
C SER A 345 0.56 8.90 32.07
N GLU A 346 1.83 9.26 32.32
CA GLU A 346 2.19 10.20 33.40
C GLU A 346 1.94 11.65 32.95
N PRO A 347 1.43 12.53 33.84
CA PRO A 347 0.98 13.86 33.43
C PRO A 347 2.16 14.65 32.88
N ARG A 348 2.11 14.96 31.58
CA ARG A 348 3.02 15.94 30.97
C ARG A 348 2.97 17.22 31.80
N GLU A 349 4.09 17.60 32.42
CA GLU A 349 4.26 18.95 32.93
C GLU A 349 3.86 19.91 31.81
N GLN A 350 2.89 20.77 32.13
CA GLN A 350 2.39 21.75 31.19
C GLN A 350 3.58 22.56 30.68
N ARG A 351 3.95 22.40 29.41
CA ARG A 351 4.85 23.34 28.75
C ARG A 351 4.21 24.71 28.92
N ALA A 352 4.87 25.58 29.69
CA ALA A 352 4.38 26.90 30.01
C ALA A 352 3.96 27.61 28.72
N VAL A 353 2.69 27.99 28.65
CA VAL A 353 2.14 28.75 27.53
C VAL A 353 2.88 30.09 27.49
N PRO A 354 3.43 30.53 26.35
CA PRO A 354 4.14 31.80 26.29
C PRO A 354 3.14 32.92 26.58
N THR A 355 3.30 33.60 27.70
CA THR A 355 2.48 34.75 28.05
C THR A 355 3.01 35.95 27.27
N ARG A 356 2.13 36.64 26.55
CA ARG A 356 2.46 37.90 25.88
C ARG A 356 2.64 38.98 26.95
N THR A 357 3.80 39.62 26.99
CA THR A 357 3.94 40.91 27.67
C THR A 357 3.22 41.99 26.85
N VAL A 358 2.77 43.04 27.53
CA VAL A 358 1.89 44.10 26.99
C VAL A 358 2.46 44.80 25.73
N ASP A 359 3.78 44.75 25.52
CA ASP A 359 4.47 45.40 24.39
C ASP A 359 4.74 44.46 23.19
N GLY A 360 4.16 43.26 23.15
CA GLY A 360 4.15 42.40 21.95
C GLY A 360 5.41 41.56 21.69
N ALA A 361 6.46 41.66 22.50
CA ALA A 361 7.63 40.78 22.44
C ALA A 361 7.36 39.39 23.07
N ARG A 362 7.96 38.33 22.52
CA ARG A 362 7.92 36.96 23.08
C ARG A 362 9.15 36.75 23.96
N SER A 363 8.97 36.34 25.22
CA SER A 363 10.08 35.90 26.09
C SER A 363 9.97 34.41 26.40
N TRP A 364 11.11 33.75 26.61
CA TRP A 364 11.20 32.36 27.08
C TRP A 364 12.21 32.33 28.22
N ILE A 365 11.88 31.68 29.34
CA ILE A 365 12.83 31.38 30.40
C ILE A 365 13.36 29.97 30.14
N VAL A 366 14.66 29.86 29.88
CA VAL A 366 15.36 28.57 29.89
C VAL A 366 15.67 28.24 31.34
N GLY A 367 15.06 27.17 31.86
CA GLY A 367 15.39 26.66 33.19
C GLY A 367 16.85 26.22 33.24
N ILE A 368 17.57 26.76 34.23
CA ILE A 368 18.94 26.39 34.56
C ILE A 368 18.90 24.95 35.10
N SER A 369 19.51 24.00 34.39
CA SER A 369 19.97 22.75 35.01
C SER A 369 21.45 22.92 35.34
N ASP A 370 21.76 23.01 36.63
CA ASP A 370 23.12 23.07 37.14
C ASP A 370 23.92 21.81 36.76
N GLY A 371 25.16 22.03 36.30
CA GLY A 371 26.14 21.03 35.83
C GLY A 371 26.64 20.08 36.94
N LYS A 372 27.49 19.08 36.69
CA LYS A 372 28.67 18.88 35.81
C LYS A 372 28.81 17.36 35.54
N SER A 373 29.53 16.83 34.54
CA SER A 373 30.93 17.06 34.17
C SER A 373 31.30 16.58 32.76
N ASP A 374 32.40 17.14 32.27
CA ASP A 374 32.99 17.22 30.93
C ASP A 374 33.56 15.95 30.25
N SER A 375 33.84 16.14 28.94
CA SER A 375 34.78 15.46 28.00
C SER A 375 34.23 14.19 27.32
N GLU A 376 34.26 13.98 26.00
CA GLU A 376 35.12 14.43 24.90
C GLU A 376 34.32 14.63 23.59
N ALA A 377 34.80 15.54 22.75
CA ALA A 377 34.25 15.88 21.44
C ALA A 377 34.95 15.10 20.32
N THR A 378 34.19 14.53 19.39
CA THR A 378 34.67 14.17 18.04
C THR A 378 33.66 14.60 16.97
N SER A 379 33.95 15.78 16.41
CA SER A 379 33.80 16.24 15.02
C SER A 379 33.13 15.29 14.01
N ASP A 380 31.98 15.70 13.45
CA ASP A 380 31.70 15.48 12.01
C ASP A 380 30.58 16.37 11.38
N ASP A 381 30.35 17.60 11.89
CA ASP A 381 29.22 18.44 11.42
C ASP A 381 29.63 19.68 10.59
N SER A 382 30.74 19.59 9.84
CA SER A 382 31.26 20.72 9.02
C SER A 382 31.23 20.52 7.50
N ASP A 383 30.64 19.44 6.98
CA ASP A 383 30.77 19.09 5.55
C ASP A 383 29.76 19.80 4.62
N TRP A 384 28.64 20.32 5.13
CA TRP A 384 27.62 20.93 4.26
C TRP A 384 27.90 22.38 3.88
N LYS A 385 28.63 23.14 4.71
CA LYS A 385 28.99 24.54 4.44
C LYS A 385 30.10 24.68 3.39
N ALA A 386 30.97 23.68 3.26
CA ALA A 386 31.98 23.64 2.20
C ALA A 386 31.34 23.38 0.82
N ARG A 387 30.33 22.48 0.77
CA ARG A 387 29.58 22.17 -0.45
C ARG A 387 28.77 23.34 -1.01
N LEU A 388 28.28 24.22 -0.14
CA LEU A 388 27.52 25.41 -0.55
C LEU A 388 28.37 26.53 -1.17
N ARG A 389 29.67 26.62 -0.83
CA ARG A 389 30.57 27.60 -1.47
C ARG A 389 31.02 27.16 -2.86
N SER A 390 31.22 25.86 -3.07
CA SER A 390 31.63 25.33 -4.37
C SER A 390 30.56 25.42 -5.45
N ALA A 391 29.28 25.58 -5.09
CA ALA A 391 28.15 25.65 -6.03
C ALA A 391 27.82 27.09 -6.50
N MET A 392 28.52 28.11 -5.96
CA MET A 392 28.30 29.52 -6.31
C MET A 392 29.39 30.10 -7.23
N GLU A 393 30.42 29.33 -7.58
CA GLU A 393 31.56 29.77 -8.40
C GLU A 393 31.81 28.92 -9.67
N SER A 394 30.80 28.19 -10.17
CA SER A 394 30.91 27.36 -11.38
C SER A 394 29.75 27.54 -12.35
#